data_AF-A0ABD6WYI2-F1
#
_entry.id   AF-A0ABD6WYI2-F1
#
_cell.length_a   1.000
_cell.length_b   1.000
_cell.length_c   1.000
_cell.angle_alpha   90.00
_cell.angle_beta   90.00
_cell.angle_gamma   90.00
#
_symmetry.space_group_name_H-M   'P 1'
#
loop_
_entity.id
_entity.type
_entity.pdbx_description
1 polymer ?
#
loop_
_entity_poly.entity_id
_entity_poly.type
_entity_poly.pdbx_seq_one_letter_code
_entity_poly.pdbx_strand_id
1 'polypeptide(L)'
;LEMAADNLEPADVLLFTMQFDDRGAAEVVETRDDWEEHLACEIDKDLYAEVCVGLVNEENDELDDVFARLLISRDPENKGCHILWKRD
;
A
#
# COMPACT_ATOMS: atom_id res chain seq x y z
N LEU A 1 7.57 6.16 -6.96
CA LEU A 1 6.78 6.61 -5.78
C LEU A 1 7.23 8.01 -5.37
N GLU A 2 6.82 9.03 -6.12
CA GLU A 2 7.24 10.43 -5.86
C GLU A 2 6.57 11.03 -4.62
N MET A 3 5.45 10.43 -4.17
CA MET A 3 4.68 10.91 -3.02
C MET A 3 5.15 10.36 -1.67
N ALA A 4 6.02 9.34 -1.65
CA ALA A 4 6.46 8.70 -0.42
C ALA A 4 7.19 9.68 0.51
N ALA A 5 8.06 10.53 -0.06
CA ALA A 5 8.81 11.53 0.69
C ALA A 5 7.94 12.59 1.39
N ASP A 6 6.71 12.81 0.89
CA ASP A 6 5.78 13.82 1.42
C ASP A 6 4.80 13.22 2.45
N ASN A 7 4.64 11.89 2.47
CA ASN A 7 3.60 11.21 3.26
C ASN A 7 4.12 10.24 4.32
N LEU A 8 5.38 9.79 4.22
CA LEU A 8 6.02 8.91 5.20
C LEU A 8 6.90 9.70 6.16
N GLU A 9 7.20 9.09 7.30
CA GLU A 9 8.15 9.67 8.24
C GLU A 9 9.58 9.66 7.68
N PRO A 10 10.45 10.59 8.11
CA PRO A 10 11.81 10.71 7.58
C PRO A 10 12.63 9.42 7.65
N ALA A 11 12.41 8.61 8.70
CA ALA A 11 13.07 7.32 8.87
C ALA A 11 12.62 6.30 7.83
N ASP A 12 11.31 6.18 7.58
CA ASP A 12 10.75 5.30 6.56
C ASP A 12 11.12 5.76 5.14
N VAL A 13 11.15 7.07 4.88
CA VAL A 13 11.61 7.61 3.58
C VAL A 13 13.06 7.23 3.31
N LEU A 14 13.92 7.32 4.33
CA LEU A 14 15.32 6.92 4.23
C LEU A 14 15.45 5.42 3.98
N LEU A 15 14.73 4.60 4.76
CA LEU A 15 14.73 3.14 4.65
C LEU A 15 14.26 2.69 3.26
N PHE A 16 13.14 3.23 2.81
CA PHE A 16 12.60 3.03 1.47
C PHE A 16 13.65 3.39 0.41
N THR A 17 14.24 4.58 0.46
CA THR A 17 15.22 5.03 -0.54
C THR A 17 16.46 4.12 -0.60
N MET A 18 16.89 3.60 0.54
CA MET A 18 18.09 2.76 0.62
C MET A 18 17.86 1.32 0.17
N GLN A 19 16.69 0.75 0.48
CA GLN A 19 16.46 -0.69 0.33
C GLN A 19 15.48 -1.07 -0.77
N PHE A 20 14.69 -0.13 -1.30
CA PHE A 20 13.62 -0.45 -2.25
C PHE A 20 14.12 -0.98 -3.60
N ASP A 21 15.34 -0.64 -4.03
CA ASP A 21 15.90 -1.18 -5.28
C ASP A 21 16.12 -2.71 -5.22
N ASP A 22 16.47 -3.22 -4.04
CA ASP A 22 16.80 -4.63 -3.82
C ASP A 22 15.61 -5.42 -3.26
N ARG A 23 14.91 -4.83 -2.29
CA ARG A 23 13.85 -5.48 -1.51
C ARG A 23 12.46 -4.90 -1.75
N GLY A 24 12.33 -3.90 -2.61
CA GLY A 24 11.05 -3.25 -2.87
C GLY A 24 10.09 -4.20 -3.57
N ALA A 25 8.88 -4.33 -3.03
CA ALA A 25 7.83 -5.12 -3.65
C ALA A 25 6.47 -4.43 -3.58
N ALA A 26 5.60 -4.84 -4.50
CA ALA A 26 4.20 -4.50 -4.50
C ALA A 26 3.39 -5.79 -4.70
N GLU A 27 2.51 -6.09 -3.75
CA GLU A 27 1.72 -7.32 -3.74
C GLU A 27 0.22 -7.00 -3.76
N VAL A 28 -0.53 -7.71 -4.60
CA VAL A 28 -1.99 -7.66 -4.59
C VAL A 28 -2.48 -8.62 -3.51
N VAL A 29 -3.18 -8.08 -2.52
CA VAL A 29 -3.71 -8.84 -1.39
C VAL A 29 -5.24 -8.84 -1.42
N GLU A 30 -5.85 -9.69 -0.60
CA GLU A 30 -7.28 -9.62 -0.37
C GLU A 30 -7.65 -8.28 0.28
N THR A 31 -8.68 -7.61 -0.27
CA THR A 31 -9.15 -6.33 0.24
C THR A 31 -9.66 -6.48 1.67
N ARG A 32 -8.99 -5.79 2.60
CA ARG A 32 -9.28 -5.87 4.05
C ARG A 32 -10.53 -5.04 4.40
N ASP A 33 -11.28 -5.46 5.40
CA ASP A 33 -12.56 -4.81 5.81
C ASP A 33 -12.35 -3.42 6.43
N ASP A 34 -11.19 -3.19 7.04
CA ASP A 34 -10.79 -1.94 7.70
C ASP A 34 -10.82 -0.69 6.77
N TRP A 35 -10.83 -0.89 5.45
CA TRP A 35 -11.02 0.21 4.49
C TRP A 35 -12.35 0.93 4.66
N GLU A 36 -13.41 0.22 5.06
CA GLU A 36 -14.74 0.80 5.24
C GLU A 36 -14.73 1.85 6.37
N GLU A 37 -13.94 1.61 7.42
CA GLU A 37 -13.74 2.54 8.52
C GLU A 37 -12.94 3.77 8.07
N HIS A 38 -11.90 3.57 7.26
CA HIS A 38 -11.07 4.65 6.74
C HIS A 38 -11.79 5.55 5.72
N LEU A 39 -12.66 4.98 4.89
CA LEU A 39 -13.37 5.70 3.82
C LEU A 39 -14.80 6.10 4.21
N ALA A 40 -15.28 5.65 5.37
CA ALA A 40 -16.65 5.83 5.85
C ALA A 40 -17.70 5.42 4.79
N CYS A 41 -17.41 4.35 4.03
CA CYS A 41 -18.22 3.86 2.92
C CYS A 41 -18.01 2.35 2.76
N GLU A 42 -19.04 1.64 2.28
CA GLU A 42 -18.96 0.20 2.01
C GLU A 42 -18.07 -0.07 0.79
N ILE A 43 -17.15 -1.04 0.93
CA ILE A 43 -16.20 -1.41 -0.12
C ILE A 43 -16.55 -2.76 -0.70
N ASP A 44 -16.90 -2.77 -2.00
CA ASP A 44 -17.15 -3.99 -2.74
C ASP A 44 -15.82 -4.66 -3.13
N LYS A 45 -15.50 -5.78 -2.49
CA LYS A 45 -14.21 -6.49 -2.67
C LYS A 45 -14.05 -7.16 -4.02
N ASP A 46 -15.12 -7.34 -4.80
CA ASP A 46 -15.05 -7.83 -6.18
C ASP A 46 -14.64 -6.70 -7.13
N LEU A 47 -15.10 -5.48 -6.85
CA LEU A 47 -14.82 -4.28 -7.63
C LEU A 47 -13.53 -3.57 -7.23
N TYR A 48 -13.01 -3.78 -6.03
CA TYR A 48 -11.77 -3.16 -5.55
C TYR A 48 -10.66 -4.17 -5.28
N ALA A 49 -9.43 -3.82 -5.66
CA ALA A 49 -8.23 -4.55 -5.31
C ALA A 49 -7.41 -3.76 -4.30
N GLU A 50 -6.87 -4.45 -3.29
CA GLU A 50 -5.87 -3.88 -2.40
C GLU A 50 -4.46 -4.26 -2.87
N VAL A 51 -3.57 -3.26 -2.92
CA VAL A 51 -2.15 -3.44 -3.23
C VAL A 51 -1.33 -2.90 -2.06
N CYS A 52 -0.51 -3.75 -1.46
CA CYS A 52 0.48 -3.36 -0.47
C CYS A 52 1.80 -3.04 -1.15
N VAL A 53 2.46 -1.94 -0.74
CA VAL A 53 3.78 -1.54 -1.22
C VAL A 53 4.71 -1.39 -0.03
N GLY A 54 5.87 -2.04 -0.09
CA GLY A 54 6.75 -2.19 1.05
C GLY A 54 8.09 -2.81 0.70
N LEU A 55 8.77 -3.33 1.73
CA LEU A 55 9.98 -4.14 1.60
C LEU A 55 9.68 -5.58 1.96
N VAL A 56 10.17 -6.52 1.16
CA VAL A 56 10.18 -7.93 1.53
C VAL A 56 11.26 -8.22 2.56
N ASN A 57 11.01 -9.22 3.38
CA ASN A 57 11.96 -9.72 4.36
C ASN A 57 13.01 -10.64 3.72
N GLU A 58 14.26 -10.50 4.15
CA GLU A 58 15.40 -11.23 3.59
C GLU A 58 15.38 -12.73 3.91
N GLU A 59 14.64 -13.16 4.94
CA GLU A 59 14.63 -14.56 5.39
C GLU A 59 13.57 -15.40 4.65
N ASN A 60 12.45 -14.81 4.26
CA ASN A 60 11.28 -15.52 3.73
C ASN A 60 10.63 -14.87 2.49
N ASP A 61 11.17 -13.76 1.98
CA ASP A 61 10.63 -12.97 0.87
C ASP A 61 9.18 -12.47 1.11
N GLU A 62 8.70 -12.45 2.35
CA GLU A 62 7.35 -11.97 2.69
C GLU A 62 7.32 -10.44 2.83
N LEU A 63 6.25 -9.81 2.34
CA LEU A 63 6.03 -8.36 2.43
C LEU A 63 5.50 -7.96 3.81
N ASP A 64 6.39 -7.88 4.81
CA ASP A 64 6.01 -7.52 6.19
C ASP A 64 6.17 -6.03 6.52
N ASP A 65 7.14 -5.32 5.93
CA ASP A 65 7.30 -3.87 6.13
C ASP A 65 6.53 -3.07 5.08
N VAL A 66 5.25 -2.82 5.35
CA VAL A 66 4.32 -2.13 4.43
C VAL A 66 4.33 -0.62 4.69
N PHE A 67 4.76 0.15 3.70
CA PHE A 67 4.74 1.62 3.76
C PHE A 67 3.43 2.24 3.26
N ALA A 68 2.79 1.59 2.29
CA ALA A 68 1.54 2.09 1.72
C ALA A 68 0.60 0.95 1.36
N ARG A 69 -0.69 1.17 1.59
CA ARG A 69 -1.78 0.33 1.12
C ARG A 69 -2.59 1.15 0.12
N LEU A 70 -2.82 0.59 -1.07
CA LEU A 70 -3.59 1.22 -2.12
C LEU A 70 -4.87 0.43 -2.33
N LEU A 71 -6.01 1.11 -2.32
CA LEU A 71 -7.29 0.56 -2.74
C LEU A 71 -7.62 1.08 -4.14
N ILE A 72 -7.61 0.18 -5.12
CA ILE A 72 -7.75 0.51 -6.54
C ILE A 72 -9.06 -0.07 -7.06
N SER A 73 -9.91 0.79 -7.63
CA SER A 73 -11.10 0.35 -8.35
C SER A 73 -10.71 -0.39 -9.64
N ARG A 74 -11.31 -1.55 -9.85
CA ARG A 74 -11.23 -2.34 -11.09
C ARG A 74 -12.24 -1.86 -12.14
N ASP A 75 -13.16 -0.98 -11.76
CA ASP A 75 -14.16 -0.45 -12.67
C ASP A 75 -13.50 0.50 -13.70
N PRO A 76 -13.62 0.21 -15.00
CA PRO A 76 -12.97 1.01 -16.04
C PRO A 76 -13.57 2.41 -16.20
N GLU A 77 -14.82 2.60 -15.77
CA GLU A 77 -15.57 3.86 -15.86
C GLU A 77 -15.36 4.72 -14.59
N ASN A 78 -15.13 4.10 -13.44
CA ASN A 78 -14.88 4.74 -12.14
C ASN A 78 -13.50 4.39 -11.59
N LYS A 79 -12.48 5.10 -12.08
CA LYS A 79 -11.08 4.94 -11.66
C LYS A 79 -10.81 5.64 -10.32
N GLY A 80 -11.33 5.07 -9.24
CA GLY A 80 -10.98 5.46 -7.88
C GLY A 80 -9.67 4.83 -7.41
N CYS A 81 -8.84 5.61 -6.70
CA CYS A 81 -7.65 5.12 -6.02
C CYS A 81 -7.53 5.83 -4.68
N HIS A 82 -7.47 5.06 -3.59
CA HIS A 82 -7.22 5.56 -2.25
C HIS A 82 -5.88 5.02 -1.76
N ILE A 83 -5.10 5.86 -1.07
CA ILE A 83 -3.79 5.48 -0.54
C ILE A 83 -3.80 5.75 0.96
N LEU A 84 -3.50 4.71 1.73
CA LEU A 84 -3.19 4.81 3.15
C LEU A 84 -1.68 4.65 3.30
N TRP A 85 -1.05 5.65 3.89
CA TRP A 85 0.37 5.61 4.22
C TRP A 85 0.55 5.13 5.65
N LYS A 86 1.65 4.42 5.91
CA LYS A 86 2.10 4.08 7.26
C LYS A 86 2.20 5.37 8.08
N ARG A 87 1.58 5.34 9.26
CA ARG A 87 1.67 6.39 10.27
C ARG A 87 1.97 5.66 11.57
N ASP A 88 3.17 5.85 12.12
CA ASP A 88 3.54 5.37 13.46
C ASP A 88 2.77 6.15 14.54
#